data_AF-A0A397EL07-F1
#
_entry.id   AF-A0A397EL07-F1
#
_cell.length_a   1.000
_cell.length_b   1.000
_cell.length_c   1.000
_cell.angle_alpha   90.00
_cell.angle_beta   90.00
_cell.angle_gamma   90.00
#
_symmetry.space_group_name_H-M   'P 1'
#
loop_
_entity.id
_entity.type
_entity.pdbx_description
1 polymer ?
#
loop_
_entity_poly.entity_id
_entity_poly.type
_entity_poly.pdbx_seq_one_letter_code
_entity_poly.pdbx_strand_id
1 'polypeptide(L)'
;MPVNHLLQERVSYIASITKQTDKDVDGFKDASTPLELEDGALREGGPLVYTSPEVLTLLFQYAVVGICRAGLDGMGLPILTYYFGLESATLSSANGLLTLGWSFKVFYGLLSD
;
A
#
# COMPACT_ATOMS: atom_id res chain seq x y z
N MET A 1 4.09 41.87 -12.48
CA MET A 1 5.07 42.16 -11.41
C MET A 1 5.19 40.90 -10.54
N PRO A 2 6.40 40.50 -10.11
CA PRO A 2 6.64 39.22 -9.45
C PRO A 2 5.87 39.15 -8.12
N VAL A 3 5.19 38.03 -7.89
CA VAL A 3 4.48 37.74 -6.64
C VAL A 3 5.54 37.52 -5.56
N ASN A 4 5.65 38.46 -4.61
CA ASN A 4 6.57 38.36 -3.49
C ASN A 4 6.06 37.31 -2.48
N HIS A 5 6.41 36.04 -2.70
CA HIS A 5 6.03 34.90 -1.85
C HIS A 5 6.38 35.08 -0.35
N LEU A 6 7.42 35.87 -0.04
CA LEU A 6 7.81 36.19 1.34
C LEU A 6 6.76 36.97 2.13
N LEU A 7 5.92 37.80 1.47
CA LEU A 7 4.82 38.49 2.14
C LEU A 7 3.64 37.54 2.37
N GLN A 8 3.42 36.59 1.47
CA GLN A 8 2.33 35.62 1.57
C GLN A 8 2.57 34.61 2.71
N GLU A 9 3.84 34.25 2.97
CA GLU A 9 4.25 33.45 4.14
C GLU A 9 4.05 34.17 5.49
N ARG A 10 4.03 35.51 5.52
CA ARG A 10 3.80 36.26 6.77
C ARG A 10 2.32 36.51 7.06
N VAL A 11 1.48 36.60 6.03
CA VAL A 11 0.02 36.71 6.21
C VAL A 11 -0.56 35.38 6.70
N SER A 12 -0.05 34.23 6.23
CA SER A 12 -0.48 32.92 6.72
C SER A 12 -0.12 32.70 8.20
N TYR A 13 1.04 33.18 8.64
CA TYR A 13 1.44 33.11 10.06
C TYR A 13 0.52 33.95 10.96
N ILE A 14 0.20 35.18 10.56
CA ILE A 14 -0.74 36.04 11.31
C ILE A 14 -2.15 35.44 11.30
N ALA A 15 -2.63 34.91 10.15
CA ALA A 15 -3.91 34.24 10.07
C ALA A 15 -3.99 32.96 10.92
N SER A 16 -2.87 32.23 11.08
CA SER A 16 -2.80 31.04 11.94
C SER A 16 -2.92 31.38 13.43
N ILE A 17 -2.37 32.53 13.85
CA ILE A 17 -2.43 32.99 15.25
C ILE A 17 -3.80 33.62 15.54
N THR A 18 -4.36 34.42 14.62
CA THR A 18 -5.65 35.09 14.84
C THR A 18 -6.85 34.14 14.79
N LYS A 19 -6.77 33.01 14.07
CA LYS A 19 -7.86 32.00 14.06
C LYS A 19 -8.03 31.28 15.40
N GLN A 20 -7.07 31.41 16.31
CA GLN A 20 -7.08 30.70 17.59
C GLN A 20 -7.95 31.38 18.65
N THR A 21 -8.33 32.66 18.46
CA THR A 21 -9.04 33.43 19.48
C THR A 21 -10.56 33.49 19.30
N ASP A 22 -11.14 32.96 18.22
CA ASP A 22 -12.55 33.25 17.88
C ASP A 22 -13.41 32.08 17.39
N LYS A 23 -13.00 30.82 17.61
CA LYS A 23 -13.85 29.67 17.26
C LYS A 23 -13.87 28.60 18.34
N ASP A 24 -14.60 28.94 19.39
CA ASP A 24 -15.46 28.05 20.16
C ASP A 24 -16.54 27.48 19.22
N VAL A 25 -16.14 26.58 18.32
CA VAL A 25 -17.04 25.84 17.43
C VAL A 25 -16.84 24.38 17.75
N ASP A 26 -17.52 23.98 18.82
CA ASP A 26 -17.65 22.66 19.44
C ASP A 26 -18.04 21.49 18.50
N GLY A 27 -18.00 21.66 17.17
CA GLY A 27 -18.57 20.68 16.23
C GLY A 27 -17.67 20.24 15.08
N PHE A 28 -16.53 20.88 14.81
CA PHE A 28 -15.72 20.54 13.62
C PHE A 28 -14.42 19.78 13.92
N LYS A 29 -13.91 19.85 15.16
CA LYS A 29 -12.68 19.12 15.53
C LYS A 29 -12.94 17.64 15.81
N ASP A 30 -14.14 17.28 16.26
CA ASP A 30 -14.50 15.88 16.56
C ASP A 30 -14.80 15.03 15.32
N ALA A 31 -15.14 15.65 14.19
CA ALA A 31 -15.58 14.90 13.00
C ALA A 31 -14.45 14.53 12.03
N SER A 32 -13.29 15.20 12.10
CA SER A 32 -12.21 15.01 11.09
C SER A 32 -11.09 14.07 11.53
N THR A 33 -10.96 13.85 12.83
CA THR A 33 -10.05 12.86 13.41
C THR A 33 -10.78 12.28 14.61
N PRO A 34 -11.19 10.99 14.57
CA PRO A 34 -11.76 10.34 15.76
C PRO A 34 -10.69 10.41 16.86
N LEU A 35 -10.85 11.33 17.80
CA LEU A 35 -9.92 11.49 18.92
C LEU A 35 -10.12 10.38 19.95
N GLU A 36 -11.32 9.81 19.98
CA GLU A 36 -11.69 8.63 20.75
C GLU A 36 -11.97 7.48 19.79
N LEU A 37 -10.90 6.78 19.39
CA LEU A 37 -11.06 5.39 18.99
C LEU A 37 -11.39 4.64 20.29
N GLU A 38 -12.64 4.24 20.46
CA GLU A 38 -13.03 3.29 21.51
C GLU A 38 -12.01 2.13 21.52
N ASP A 39 -11.22 2.08 22.59
CA ASP A 39 -10.35 1.00 23.02
C ASP A 39 -9.85 0.03 21.92
N GLY A 40 -8.87 0.45 21.12
CA GLY A 40 -7.95 -0.52 20.49
C GLY A 40 -8.09 -0.82 19.00
N ALA A 41 -8.63 0.08 18.18
CA ALA A 41 -8.61 -0.10 16.72
C ALA A 41 -7.20 -0.01 16.11
N LEU A 42 -6.28 0.72 16.77
CA LEU A 42 -4.86 0.74 16.42
C LEU A 42 -4.11 -0.07 17.48
N ARG A 43 -3.49 -1.19 17.08
CA ARG A 43 -2.49 -1.86 17.92
C ARG A 43 -1.45 -0.81 18.33
N GLU A 44 -1.07 -0.73 19.61
CA GLU A 44 0.01 0.15 20.09
C GLU A 44 1.30 -0.17 19.33
N GLY A 45 1.48 0.49 18.20
CA GLY A 45 2.58 0.29 17.29
C GLY A 45 3.63 1.34 17.56
N GLY A 46 4.59 1.03 18.43
CA GLY A 46 5.81 1.81 18.52
C GLY A 46 6.54 1.84 17.16
N PRO A 47 7.53 2.74 17.00
CA PRO A 47 8.33 2.79 15.77
C PRO A 47 8.88 1.42 15.40
N LEU A 48 8.63 0.99 14.16
CA LEU A 48 9.08 -0.33 13.69
C LEU A 48 10.61 -0.35 13.59
N VAL A 49 11.24 -1.34 14.23
CA VAL A 49 12.68 -1.60 14.08
C VAL A 49 12.88 -2.43 12.81
N TYR A 50 13.36 -1.80 11.73
CA TYR A 50 13.54 -2.47 10.44
C TYR A 50 14.58 -3.60 10.45
N THR A 51 15.49 -3.59 11.41
CA THR A 51 16.50 -4.63 11.62
C THR A 51 16.03 -5.75 12.55
N SER A 52 14.78 -5.70 13.03
CA SER A 52 14.22 -6.75 13.87
C SER A 52 14.09 -8.06 13.07
N PRO A 53 14.26 -9.23 13.72
CA PRO A 53 14.10 -10.52 13.08
C PRO A 53 12.74 -10.70 12.40
N GLU A 54 11.67 -10.17 12.99
CA GLU A 54 10.31 -10.27 12.48
C GLU A 54 10.17 -9.55 11.14
N VAL A 55 10.68 -8.31 11.05
CA VAL A 55 10.63 -7.52 9.83
C VAL A 55 11.51 -8.13 8.74
N LEU A 56 12.73 -8.53 9.09
CA LEU A 56 13.64 -9.17 8.15
C LEU A 56 13.08 -10.49 7.61
N THR A 57 12.39 -11.27 8.46
CA THR A 57 11.73 -12.52 8.04
C THR A 57 10.60 -12.23 7.05
N LEU A 58 9.78 -11.21 7.30
CA LEU A 58 8.71 -10.79 6.39
C LEU A 58 9.27 -10.34 5.03
N LEU A 59 10.33 -9.54 5.05
CA LEU A 59 11.01 -9.07 3.83
C LEU A 59 11.62 -10.24 3.05
N PHE A 60 12.28 -11.17 3.74
CA PHE A 60 12.84 -12.36 3.11
C PHE A 60 11.75 -13.25 2.51
N GLN A 61 10.63 -13.45 3.21
CA GLN A 61 9.49 -14.19 2.68
C GLN A 61 8.98 -13.55 1.38
N TYR A 62 8.84 -12.22 1.34
CA TYR A 62 8.40 -11.52 0.14
C TYR A 62 9.39 -11.64 -1.01
N ALA A 63 10.70 -11.60 -0.73
CA ALA A 63 11.75 -11.82 -1.71
C ALA A 63 11.67 -13.24 -2.32
N VAL A 64 11.50 -14.26 -1.49
CA VAL A 64 11.37 -15.66 -1.94
C VAL A 64 10.12 -15.84 -2.81
N VAL A 65 8.98 -15.29 -2.39
CA VAL A 65 7.75 -15.32 -3.19
C VAL A 65 7.97 -14.64 -4.55
N GLY A 66 8.68 -13.51 -4.58
CA GLY A 66 9.05 -12.82 -5.82
C GLY A 66 9.90 -13.67 -6.76
N ILE A 67 10.91 -14.38 -6.23
CA ILE A 67 11.76 -15.29 -7.02
C ILE A 67 10.94 -16.43 -7.61
N CYS A 68 10.10 -17.09 -6.79
CA CYS A 68 9.25 -18.18 -7.26
C CYS A 68 8.28 -17.69 -8.34
N ARG A 69 7.67 -16.52 -8.15
CA ARG A 69 6.74 -15.95 -9.11
C ARG A 69 7.41 -15.61 -10.44
N ALA A 70 8.56 -14.93 -10.39
CA ALA A 70 9.33 -14.61 -11.59
C ALA A 70 9.78 -15.86 -12.34
N GLY A 71 10.19 -16.91 -11.61
CA GLY A 71 10.54 -18.20 -12.20
C GLY A 71 9.35 -18.86 -12.92
N LEU A 72 8.19 -18.92 -12.26
CA LEU A 72 6.97 -19.48 -12.85
C LEU A 72 6.52 -18.72 -14.10
N ASP A 73 6.49 -17.38 -14.05
CA ASP A 73 6.10 -16.56 -15.20
C ASP A 73 7.12 -16.70 -16.35
N GLY A 74 8.43 -16.79 -16.03
CA GLY A 74 9.50 -16.96 -17.01
C GLY A 74 9.50 -18.33 -17.72
N MET A 75 8.91 -19.36 -17.10
CA MET A 75 8.82 -20.70 -17.70
C MET A 75 7.74 -20.83 -18.78
N GLY A 76 6.83 -19.86 -18.91
CA GLY A 76 5.73 -19.93 -19.88
C GLY A 76 6.20 -20.12 -21.32
N LEU A 77 7.10 -19.27 -21.80
CA LEU A 77 7.66 -19.36 -23.16
C LEU A 77 8.38 -20.70 -23.45
N PRO A 78 9.38 -21.13 -22.66
CA PRO A 78 10.12 -22.36 -22.96
C PRO A 78 9.25 -23.61 -22.89
N ILE A 79 8.27 -23.66 -21.99
CA ILE A 79 7.39 -24.84 -21.88
C ILE A 79 6.32 -24.81 -22.98
N LEU A 80 5.53 -23.75 -23.06
CA LEU A 80 4.35 -23.71 -23.92
C LEU A 80 4.72 -23.56 -25.39
N THR A 81 5.72 -22.73 -25.71
CA THR A 81 6.09 -22.45 -27.10
C THR A 81 7.21 -23.36 -27.59
N TYR A 82 8.34 -23.48 -26.87
CA TYR A 82 9.47 -24.27 -27.38
C TYR A 82 9.28 -25.77 -27.26
N TYR A 83 8.64 -26.25 -26.18
CA TYR A 83 8.42 -27.69 -25.98
C TYR A 83 7.09 -28.17 -26.60
N PHE A 84 5.97 -27.50 -26.29
CA PHE A 84 4.65 -27.90 -26.80
C PHE A 84 4.28 -27.30 -28.16
N GLY A 85 5.06 -26.35 -28.70
CA GLY A 85 4.81 -25.77 -30.02
C GLY A 85 3.54 -24.90 -30.09
N LEU A 86 3.05 -24.36 -28.97
CA LEU A 86 1.83 -23.57 -28.94
C LEU A 86 2.03 -22.19 -29.57
N GLU A 87 1.02 -21.75 -30.32
CA GLU A 87 0.97 -20.42 -30.93
C GLU A 87 0.84 -19.31 -29.86
N SER A 88 1.36 -18.12 -30.17
CA SER A 88 1.36 -16.94 -29.30
C SER A 88 -0.03 -16.56 -28.75
N ALA A 89 -1.10 -16.79 -29.53
CA ALA A 89 -2.47 -16.58 -29.07
C ALA A 89 -2.82 -17.48 -27.87
N THR A 90 -2.40 -18.74 -27.91
CA THR A 90 -2.62 -19.72 -26.84
C THR A 90 -1.76 -19.39 -25.61
N LEU A 91 -0.52 -18.92 -25.82
CA LEU A 91 0.35 -18.45 -24.73
C LEU A 91 -0.26 -17.26 -23.99
N SER A 92 -0.91 -16.34 -24.70
CA SER A 92 -1.61 -15.19 -24.08
C SER A 92 -2.77 -15.65 -23.18
N SER A 93 -3.60 -16.59 -23.67
CA SER A 93 -4.68 -17.16 -22.88
C SER A 93 -4.16 -17.94 -21.65
N ALA A 94 -3.07 -18.68 -21.80
CA ALA A 94 -2.44 -19.41 -20.69
C ALA A 94 -1.95 -18.46 -19.59
N ASN A 95 -1.29 -17.36 -19.95
CA ASN A 95 -0.88 -16.32 -18.99
C ASN A 95 -2.07 -15.69 -18.25
N GLY A 96 -3.19 -15.50 -18.95
CA GLY A 96 -4.45 -15.05 -18.34
C GLY A 96 -4.93 -16.03 -17.25
N LEU A 97 -4.97 -17.33 -17.55
CA LEU A 97 -5.35 -18.36 -16.57
C LEU A 97 -4.40 -18.42 -15.37
N LEU A 98 -3.08 -18.36 -15.60
CA LEU A 98 -2.09 -18.35 -14.52
C LEU A 98 -2.27 -17.13 -13.61
N THR A 99 -2.61 -15.97 -14.18
CA THR A 99 -2.88 -14.76 -13.41
C THR A 99 -4.17 -14.87 -12.59
N LEU A 100 -5.20 -15.55 -13.09
CA LEU A 100 -6.44 -15.81 -12.33
C LEU A 100 -6.18 -16.62 -11.05
N GLY A 101 -5.20 -17.51 -11.06
CA GLY A 101 -4.76 -18.23 -9.85
C GLY A 101 -4.38 -17.28 -8.71
N TRP A 102 -3.80 -16.12 -9.03
CA TRP A 102 -3.42 -15.11 -8.04
C TRP A 102 -4.63 -14.47 -7.34
N SER A 103 -5.78 -14.40 -8.01
CA SER A 103 -7.01 -13.85 -7.44
C SER A 103 -7.56 -14.69 -6.28
N PHE A 104 -7.20 -15.98 -6.20
CA PHE A 104 -7.61 -16.84 -5.08
C PHE A 104 -7.04 -16.42 -3.72
N LYS A 105 -6.02 -15.56 -3.70
CA LYS A 105 -5.45 -15.04 -2.45
C LYS A 105 -6.48 -14.35 -1.56
N VAL A 106 -7.58 -13.84 -2.12
CA VAL A 106 -8.65 -13.20 -1.35
C VAL A 106 -9.37 -14.21 -0.45
N PHE A 107 -9.64 -15.42 -0.96
CA PHE A 107 -10.25 -16.48 -0.16
C PHE A 107 -9.30 -16.99 0.93
N TYR A 108 -8.01 -17.12 0.61
CA TYR A 108 -7.02 -17.45 1.62
C TYR A 108 -6.87 -16.35 2.67
N GLY A 109 -6.97 -15.08 2.26
CA GLY A 109 -7.01 -13.95 3.19
C GLY A 109 -8.21 -14.02 4.14
N LEU A 110 -9.40 -14.33 3.63
CA LEU A 110 -10.60 -14.55 4.44
C LEU A 110 -10.45 -15.72 5.43
N LEU A 111 -9.76 -16.79 5.03
CA LEU A 111 -9.54 -17.97 5.89
C LEU A 111 -8.43 -17.76 6.92
N SER A 112 -7.47 -16.89 6.64
CA SER A 112 -6.29 -16.67 7.48
C SER A 112 -6.46 -15.53 8.50
N ASP A 113 -7.42 -14.64 8.24
CA ASP A 113 -7.88 -13.61 9.20
C ASP A 113 -8.63 -14.28 10.36
#